data_AF-A0A011Q7W3-F1
#
_entry.id   AF-A0A011Q7W3-F1
#
_cell.length_a   1.000
_cell.length_b   1.000
_cell.length_c   1.000
_cell.angle_alpha   90.00
_cell.angle_beta   90.00
_cell.angle_gamma   90.00
#
_symmetry.space_group_name_H-M   'P 1'
#
loop_
_entity.id
_entity.type
_entity.pdbx_description
1 polymer ?
#
loop_
_entity_poly.entity_id
_entity_poly.type
_entity_poly.pdbx_seq_one_letter_code
_entity_poly.pdbx_strand_id
1 'polypeptide(L)'
;MQEQLRVVQRVAAAAGLERTIPLHVLIETHTALREAWQIAALPEVESLDFGLMDFVSAHHGAIPGSAMKSPGQFDHPLVARAKCEIATAALANGVVPSHNVTTELRDLDLIHQDARRARTEFGYLRMWSIHPNQIVPIFEAMCPDFSEVEEAAAILAAAQDCDWGPIQHHGRLHDRASYRYYWELLARARATGMQLPEAARQRFFA
;
A
#
# COMPACT_ATOMS: atom_id res chain seq x y z
N MET A 1 -15.29 -6.10 15.45
CA MET A 1 -14.08 -5.27 15.67
C MET A 1 -13.95 -4.78 17.11
N GLN A 2 -14.91 -4.02 17.64
CA GLN A 2 -14.82 -3.41 18.98
C GLN A 2 -14.51 -4.41 20.11
N GLU A 3 -15.11 -5.60 20.08
CA GLU A 3 -14.85 -6.62 21.09
C GLU A 3 -13.43 -7.19 21.00
N GLN A 4 -12.93 -7.47 19.78
CA GLN A 4 -11.57 -7.94 19.58
C GLN A 4 -10.54 -6.91 20.06
N LEU A 5 -10.79 -5.62 19.79
CA LEU A 5 -9.92 -4.52 20.24
C LEU A 5 -9.85 -4.47 21.77
N ARG A 6 -11.00 -4.54 22.46
CA ARG A 6 -11.03 -4.58 23.93
C ARG A 6 -10.26 -5.76 24.50
N VAL A 7 -10.33 -6.92 23.86
CA VAL A 7 -9.57 -8.11 24.27
C VAL A 7 -8.07 -7.84 24.16
N VAL A 8 -7.60 -7.28 23.03
CA VAL A 8 -6.18 -6.93 22.85
C VAL A 8 -5.73 -5.92 23.90
N GLN A 9 -6.48 -4.83 24.09
CA GLN A 9 -6.15 -3.79 25.07
C GLN A 9 -6.09 -4.35 26.50
N ARG A 10 -7.06 -5.19 26.88
CA ARG A 10 -7.08 -5.84 28.20
C ARG A 10 -5.87 -6.75 28.40
N VAL A 11 -5.51 -7.56 27.40
CA VAL A 11 -4.36 -8.47 27.49
C VAL A 11 -3.04 -7.67 27.53
N ALA A 12 -2.91 -6.62 26.72
CA ALA A 12 -1.74 -5.73 26.75
C ALA A 12 -1.56 -5.06 28.12
N ALA A 13 -2.65 -4.55 28.71
CA ALA A 13 -2.64 -3.97 30.05
C ALA A 13 -2.27 -5.00 31.12
N ALA A 14 -2.85 -6.21 31.07
CA ALA A 14 -2.53 -7.28 32.01
C ALA A 14 -1.06 -7.76 31.91
N ALA A 15 -0.46 -7.64 30.73
CA ALA A 15 0.95 -7.94 30.49
C ALA A 15 1.90 -6.77 30.84
N GLY A 16 1.38 -5.63 31.32
CA GLY A 16 2.17 -4.44 31.66
C GLY A 16 2.80 -3.74 30.45
N LEU A 17 2.20 -3.88 29.26
CA LEU A 17 2.70 -3.24 28.05
C LEU A 17 2.23 -1.79 27.99
N GLU A 18 3.17 -0.85 28.05
CA GLU A 18 2.89 0.59 27.92
C GLU A 18 2.72 1.04 26.45
N ARG A 19 3.20 0.23 25.50
CA ARG A 19 3.07 0.50 24.07
C ARG A 19 1.75 -0.01 23.51
N THR A 20 1.18 0.73 22.56
CA THR A 20 0.10 0.22 21.71
C THR A 20 0.60 -0.94 20.86
N ILE A 21 -0.21 -1.99 20.75
CA ILE A 21 0.06 -3.13 19.85
C ILE A 21 -0.58 -2.82 18.49
N PRO A 22 0.20 -2.69 17.41
CA PRO A 22 -0.36 -2.47 16.08
C PRO A 22 -1.23 -3.63 15.63
N LEU A 23 -2.34 -3.31 14.97
CA LEU A 23 -3.30 -4.25 14.45
C LEU A 23 -3.28 -4.25 12.92
N HIS A 24 -3.12 -5.45 12.35
CA HIS A 24 -3.30 -5.70 10.92
C HIS A 24 -4.64 -6.42 10.76
N VAL A 25 -5.54 -5.85 9.95
CA VAL A 25 -6.93 -6.30 9.88
C VAL A 25 -7.24 -6.88 8.51
N LEU A 26 -7.67 -8.14 8.50
CA LEU A 26 -8.20 -8.78 7.30
C LEU A 26 -9.58 -8.23 6.92
N ILE A 27 -9.67 -7.72 5.69
CA ILE A 27 -10.91 -7.32 5.03
C ILE A 27 -11.26 -8.40 4.01
N GLU A 28 -12.10 -9.35 4.44
CA GLU A 28 -12.40 -10.56 3.67
C GLU A 28 -13.87 -10.99 3.72
N THR A 29 -14.72 -10.19 4.37
CA THR A 29 -16.16 -10.42 4.46
C THR A 29 -16.93 -9.19 3.97
N HIS A 30 -18.21 -9.37 3.62
CA HIS A 30 -19.09 -8.28 3.20
C HIS A 30 -19.17 -7.16 4.23
N THR A 31 -19.32 -7.51 5.50
CA THR A 31 -19.41 -6.57 6.60
C THR A 31 -18.08 -5.83 6.80
N ALA A 32 -16.95 -6.55 6.74
CA ALA A 32 -15.63 -5.93 6.85
C ALA A 32 -15.37 -4.93 5.72
N LEU A 33 -15.75 -5.26 4.47
CA LEU A 33 -15.61 -4.33 3.35
C LEU A 33 -16.50 -3.10 3.53
N ARG A 34 -17.75 -3.29 3.95
CA ARG A 34 -18.68 -2.18 4.25
C ARG A 34 -18.14 -1.26 5.35
N GLU A 35 -17.46 -1.83 6.34
CA GLU A 35 -16.95 -1.12 7.52
C GLU A 35 -15.47 -0.71 7.40
N ALA A 36 -14.86 -0.87 6.21
CA ALA A 36 -13.42 -0.67 6.01
C ALA A 36 -12.94 0.72 6.44
N TRP A 37 -13.73 1.77 6.21
CA TRP A 37 -13.43 3.14 6.64
C TRP A 37 -13.44 3.31 8.15
N GLN A 38 -14.45 2.75 8.82
CA GLN A 38 -14.55 2.82 10.28
C GLN A 38 -13.44 2.00 10.94
N ILE A 39 -13.06 0.88 10.33
CA ILE A 39 -11.93 0.04 10.78
C ILE A 39 -10.62 0.80 10.58
N ALA A 40 -10.37 1.39 9.41
CA ALA A 40 -9.16 2.14 9.12
C ALA A 40 -8.96 3.36 10.03
N ALA A 41 -10.05 3.96 10.52
CA ALA A 41 -9.99 5.10 11.44
C ALA A 41 -9.62 4.74 12.89
N LEU A 42 -9.47 3.44 13.22
CA LEU A 42 -9.08 3.01 14.55
C LEU A 42 -7.59 3.30 14.82
N PRO A 43 -7.21 3.95 15.93
CA PRO A 43 -5.83 4.35 16.20
C PRO A 43 -4.82 3.21 16.23
N GLU A 44 -5.25 2.00 16.58
CA GLU A 44 -4.39 0.82 16.66
C GLU A 44 -4.17 0.13 15.31
N VAL A 45 -4.97 0.46 14.28
CA VAL A 45 -4.89 -0.20 12.97
C VAL A 45 -3.75 0.39 12.16
N GLU A 46 -2.78 -0.47 11.82
CA GLU A 46 -1.61 -0.11 11.01
C GLU A 46 -1.76 -0.59 9.56
N SER A 47 -2.52 -1.66 9.32
CA SER A 47 -2.73 -2.19 7.98
C SER A 47 -4.13 -2.77 7.77
N LEU A 48 -4.65 -2.59 6.55
CA LEU A 48 -5.79 -3.34 6.03
C LEU A 48 -5.30 -4.36 5.00
N ASP A 49 -5.48 -5.64 5.29
CA ASP A 49 -5.09 -6.75 4.42
C ASP A 49 -6.29 -7.27 3.65
N PHE A 50 -6.19 -7.41 2.33
CA PHE A 50 -7.28 -8.00 1.55
C PHE A 50 -7.22 -9.54 1.59
N GLY A 51 -8.25 -10.19 2.12
CA GLY A 51 -8.38 -11.66 2.09
C GLY A 51 -9.16 -12.12 0.85
N LEU A 52 -8.48 -12.23 -0.30
CA LEU A 52 -9.10 -12.53 -1.59
C LEU A 52 -9.93 -13.82 -1.59
N MET A 53 -9.37 -14.92 -1.09
CA MET A 53 -10.00 -16.25 -1.17
C MET A 53 -11.28 -16.29 -0.35
N ASP A 54 -11.24 -15.79 0.88
CA ASP A 54 -12.40 -15.69 1.76
C ASP A 54 -13.43 -14.69 1.22
N PHE A 55 -12.98 -13.56 0.66
CA PHE A 55 -13.87 -12.60 0.01
C PHE A 55 -14.65 -13.22 -1.15
N VAL A 56 -13.98 -13.93 -2.07
CA VAL A 56 -14.65 -14.62 -3.18
C VAL A 56 -15.57 -15.72 -2.64
N SER A 57 -15.14 -16.48 -1.64
CA SER A 57 -15.93 -17.55 -1.03
C SER A 57 -17.19 -17.04 -0.32
N ALA A 58 -17.13 -15.86 0.30
CA ALA A 58 -18.26 -15.19 0.93
C ALA A 58 -19.37 -14.79 -0.05
N HIS A 59 -19.11 -14.84 -1.37
CA HIS A 59 -20.14 -14.62 -2.39
C HIS A 59 -20.90 -15.90 -2.76
N HIS A 60 -20.63 -17.03 -2.09
CA HIS A 60 -21.40 -18.29 -2.22
C HIS A 60 -21.57 -18.76 -3.68
N GLY A 61 -20.53 -18.61 -4.49
CA GLY A 61 -20.51 -19.01 -5.91
C GLY A 61 -21.03 -17.94 -6.89
N ALA A 62 -21.50 -16.79 -6.43
CA ALA A 62 -21.89 -15.67 -7.30
C ALA A 62 -20.68 -14.99 -7.98
N ILE A 63 -19.49 -15.12 -7.40
CA ILE A 63 -18.21 -14.78 -8.04
C ILE A 63 -17.54 -16.11 -8.45
N PRO A 64 -17.08 -16.24 -9.71
CA PRO A 64 -16.42 -17.46 -10.16
C PRO A 64 -15.05 -17.65 -9.49
N GLY A 65 -14.65 -18.90 -9.29
CA GLY A 65 -13.32 -19.23 -8.72
C GLY A 65 -12.14 -18.72 -9.55
N SER A 66 -12.34 -18.39 -10.83
CA SER A 66 -11.33 -17.71 -11.65
C SER A 66 -10.95 -16.32 -11.12
N ALA A 67 -11.82 -15.67 -10.33
CA ALA A 67 -11.51 -14.40 -9.68
C ALA A 67 -10.55 -14.54 -8.49
N MET A 68 -10.23 -15.76 -8.04
CA MET A 68 -9.18 -15.99 -7.03
C MET A 68 -7.77 -16.01 -7.64
N LYS A 69 -7.65 -15.95 -8.97
CA LYS A 69 -6.37 -16.06 -9.71
C LYS A 69 -6.21 -14.90 -10.66
N SER A 70 -4.98 -14.65 -11.10
CA SER A 70 -4.73 -13.65 -12.14
C SER A 70 -5.12 -14.15 -13.53
N PRO A 71 -5.63 -13.26 -14.41
CA PRO A 71 -5.86 -11.83 -14.18
C PRO A 71 -7.19 -11.52 -13.47
N GLY A 72 -8.06 -12.51 -13.24
CA GLY A 72 -9.41 -12.35 -12.69
C GLY A 72 -9.47 -11.66 -11.31
N GLN A 73 -8.46 -11.84 -10.46
CA GLN A 73 -8.37 -11.16 -9.16
C GLN A 73 -8.19 -9.64 -9.25
N PHE A 74 -7.89 -9.11 -10.43
CA PHE A 74 -7.80 -7.67 -10.68
C PHE A 74 -8.92 -7.21 -11.62
N ASP A 75 -9.35 -8.06 -12.56
CA ASP A 75 -10.27 -7.64 -13.61
C ASP A 75 -11.75 -7.89 -13.25
N HIS A 76 -12.03 -8.82 -12.32
CA HIS A 76 -13.41 -9.08 -11.91
C HIS A 76 -13.99 -7.86 -11.17
N PRO A 77 -15.10 -7.24 -11.63
CA PRO A 77 -15.54 -5.93 -11.14
C PRO A 77 -15.75 -5.85 -9.63
N LEU A 78 -16.31 -6.89 -9.01
CA LEU A 78 -16.54 -6.90 -7.56
C LEU A 78 -15.25 -7.05 -6.74
N VAL A 79 -14.25 -7.75 -7.28
CA VAL A 79 -12.95 -7.93 -6.61
C VAL A 79 -12.12 -6.65 -6.78
N ALA A 80 -12.12 -6.08 -7.99
CA ALA A 80 -11.50 -4.78 -8.28
C ALA A 80 -12.07 -3.69 -7.38
N ARG A 81 -13.41 -3.60 -7.27
CA ARG A 81 -14.10 -2.66 -6.38
C ARG A 81 -13.64 -2.82 -4.92
N ALA A 82 -13.57 -4.06 -4.44
CA ALA A 82 -13.13 -4.32 -3.06
C ALA A 82 -11.68 -3.87 -2.82
N LYS A 83 -10.77 -4.16 -3.76
CA LYS A 83 -9.38 -3.72 -3.71
C LYS A 83 -9.27 -2.19 -3.67
N CYS A 84 -9.99 -1.49 -4.55
CA CYS A 84 -10.01 -0.02 -4.57
C CYS A 84 -10.56 0.57 -3.27
N GLU A 85 -11.65 0.00 -2.74
CA GLU A 85 -12.28 0.48 -1.50
C GLU A 85 -11.32 0.35 -0.30
N ILE A 86 -10.65 -0.80 -0.17
CA ILE A 86 -9.67 -1.06 0.90
C ILE A 86 -8.49 -0.11 0.79
N ALA A 87 -7.93 0.06 -0.42
CA ALA A 87 -6.83 0.97 -0.66
C ALA A 87 -7.18 2.42 -0.31
N THR A 88 -8.36 2.87 -0.74
CA THR A 88 -8.84 4.23 -0.49
C THR A 88 -9.08 4.46 1.00
N ALA A 89 -9.77 3.54 1.69
CA ALA A 89 -10.04 3.62 3.11
C ALA A 89 -8.74 3.64 3.94
N ALA A 90 -7.76 2.79 3.59
CA ALA A 90 -6.50 2.73 4.29
C ALA A 90 -5.69 4.03 4.12
N LEU A 91 -5.45 4.46 2.88
CA LEU A 91 -4.65 5.64 2.59
C LEU A 91 -5.26 6.92 3.16
N ALA A 92 -6.59 7.06 3.13
CA ALA A 92 -7.29 8.21 3.70
C ALA A 92 -7.11 8.33 5.23
N ASN A 93 -6.75 7.24 5.91
CA ASN A 93 -6.53 7.20 7.36
C ASN A 93 -5.05 7.00 7.74
N GLY A 94 -4.12 7.10 6.77
CA GLY A 94 -2.69 6.88 7.03
C GLY A 94 -2.32 5.43 7.35
N VAL A 95 -3.20 4.48 7.00
CA VAL A 95 -3.04 3.04 7.20
C VAL A 95 -2.46 2.41 5.93
N VAL A 96 -1.66 1.34 6.08
CA VAL A 96 -1.02 0.65 4.96
C VAL A 96 -2.01 -0.32 4.29
N PRO A 97 -2.41 -0.12 3.01
CA PRO A 97 -3.13 -1.15 2.27
C PRO A 97 -2.17 -2.27 1.88
N SER A 98 -2.55 -3.50 2.24
CA SER A 98 -1.74 -4.70 2.06
C SER A 98 -2.49 -5.74 1.21
N HIS A 99 -1.86 -6.12 0.11
CA HIS A 99 -2.46 -6.93 -0.94
C HIS A 99 -2.39 -8.42 -0.58
N ASN A 100 -3.38 -9.18 -1.07
CA ASN A 100 -3.42 -10.63 -0.95
C ASN A 100 -2.20 -11.32 -1.59
N VAL A 101 -2.06 -12.60 -1.29
CA VAL A 101 -1.02 -13.48 -1.86
C VAL A 101 -1.32 -13.78 -3.33
N THR A 102 -0.28 -14.05 -4.11
CA THR A 102 -0.42 -14.78 -5.38
C THR A 102 -0.35 -16.28 -5.07
N THR A 103 -1.37 -17.04 -5.46
CA THR A 103 -1.41 -18.51 -5.19
C THR A 103 -0.52 -19.31 -6.14
N GLU A 104 -0.08 -18.70 -7.25
CA GLU A 104 0.93 -19.28 -8.13
C GLU A 104 2.31 -19.27 -7.45
N LEU A 105 3.06 -20.37 -7.56
CA LEU A 105 4.30 -20.60 -6.82
C LEU A 105 5.54 -20.68 -7.72
N ARG A 106 5.35 -20.93 -9.02
CA ARG A 106 6.43 -21.24 -9.96
C ARG A 106 6.67 -20.12 -10.98
N ASP A 107 5.59 -19.49 -11.44
CA ASP A 107 5.67 -18.41 -12.43
C ASP A 107 6.03 -17.08 -11.74
N LEU A 108 7.34 -16.78 -11.70
CA LEU A 108 7.86 -15.56 -11.09
C LEU A 108 7.42 -14.29 -11.82
N ASP A 109 7.22 -14.38 -13.13
CA ASP A 109 6.77 -13.23 -13.92
C ASP A 109 5.32 -12.88 -13.57
N LEU A 110 4.45 -13.89 -13.39
CA LEU A 110 3.09 -13.67 -12.91
C LEU A 110 3.07 -13.05 -11.50
N ILE A 111 3.92 -13.55 -10.58
CA ILE A 111 4.03 -13.00 -9.22
C ILE A 111 4.48 -11.53 -9.26
N HIS A 112 5.51 -11.22 -10.05
CA HIS A 112 5.99 -9.86 -10.25
C HIS A 112 4.88 -8.96 -10.83
N GLN A 113 4.15 -9.44 -11.84
CA GLN A 113 3.06 -8.71 -12.46
C GLN A 113 1.92 -8.43 -11.47
N ASP A 114 1.52 -9.40 -10.65
CA ASP A 114 0.50 -9.20 -9.62
C ASP A 114 0.89 -8.09 -8.64
N ALA A 115 2.13 -8.14 -8.15
CA ALA A 115 2.66 -7.11 -7.27
C ALA A 115 2.70 -5.74 -7.95
N ARG A 116 3.13 -5.68 -9.22
CA ARG A 116 3.15 -4.45 -10.00
C ARG A 116 1.74 -3.86 -10.17
N ARG A 117 0.75 -4.68 -10.54
CA ARG A 117 -0.64 -4.24 -10.70
C ARG A 117 -1.23 -3.76 -9.37
N ALA A 118 -1.01 -4.51 -8.28
CA ALA A 118 -1.42 -4.08 -6.94
C ALA A 118 -0.85 -2.71 -6.58
N ARG A 119 0.43 -2.47 -6.90
CA ARG A 119 1.14 -1.21 -6.67
C ARG A 119 0.63 -0.07 -7.54
N THR A 120 0.58 -0.25 -8.87
CA THR A 120 0.38 0.85 -9.83
C THR A 120 -1.07 1.09 -10.20
N GLU A 121 -1.93 0.07 -10.16
CA GLU A 121 -3.35 0.18 -10.55
C GLU A 121 -4.26 0.36 -9.32
N PHE A 122 -3.90 -0.26 -8.19
CA PHE A 122 -4.76 -0.31 -6.99
C PHE A 122 -4.18 0.44 -5.78
N GLY A 123 -2.97 0.99 -5.86
CA GLY A 123 -2.38 1.82 -4.81
C GLY A 123 -1.94 1.07 -3.55
N TYR A 124 -1.76 -0.25 -3.63
CA TYR A 124 -1.23 -1.04 -2.51
C TYR A 124 0.23 -0.70 -2.23
N LEU A 125 0.61 -0.74 -0.96
CA LEU A 125 1.97 -0.41 -0.49
C LEU A 125 2.72 -1.63 0.06
N ARG A 126 2.00 -2.75 0.23
CA ARG A 126 2.50 -4.02 0.74
C ARG A 126 1.79 -5.17 0.03
N MET A 127 2.42 -6.33 -0.05
CA MET A 127 1.81 -7.56 -0.53
C MET A 127 2.32 -8.75 0.27
N TRP A 128 1.44 -9.71 0.52
CA TRP A 128 1.78 -10.94 1.23
C TRP A 128 2.54 -11.91 0.33
N SER A 129 3.49 -12.64 0.92
CA SER A 129 4.19 -13.76 0.30
C SER A 129 3.82 -15.06 1.03
N ILE A 130 3.57 -16.13 0.27
CA ILE A 130 3.33 -17.49 0.81
C ILE A 130 4.48 -18.45 0.51
N HIS A 131 5.48 -18.00 -0.25
CA HIS A 131 6.61 -18.83 -0.62
C HIS A 131 7.88 -17.97 -0.76
N PRO A 132 9.07 -18.44 -0.30
CA PRO A 132 10.30 -17.66 -0.36
C PRO A 132 10.63 -17.08 -1.76
N ASN A 133 10.37 -17.84 -2.83
CA ASN A 133 10.60 -17.38 -4.21
C ASN A 133 9.75 -16.17 -4.62
N GLN A 134 8.68 -15.85 -3.89
CA GLN A 134 7.85 -14.67 -4.16
C GLN A 134 8.44 -13.38 -3.56
N ILE A 135 9.37 -13.49 -2.60
CA ILE A 135 9.86 -12.33 -1.84
C ILE A 135 10.55 -11.32 -2.75
N VAL A 136 11.50 -11.76 -3.57
CA VAL A 136 12.27 -10.86 -4.44
C VAL A 136 11.37 -10.22 -5.52
N PRO A 137 10.57 -10.97 -6.30
CA PRO A 137 9.66 -10.39 -7.28
C PRO A 137 8.66 -9.38 -6.69
N ILE A 138 8.11 -9.66 -5.49
CA ILE A 138 7.19 -8.74 -4.81
C ILE A 138 7.93 -7.46 -4.39
N PHE A 139 9.12 -7.60 -3.80
CA PHE A 139 9.91 -6.45 -3.35
C PHE A 139 10.26 -5.52 -4.51
N GLU A 140 10.77 -6.08 -5.61
CA GLU A 140 11.14 -5.31 -6.80
C GLU A 140 9.95 -4.56 -7.40
N ALA A 141 8.80 -5.23 -7.53
CA ALA A 141 7.60 -4.64 -8.12
C ALA A 141 6.89 -3.59 -7.23
N MET A 142 7.09 -3.66 -5.91
CA MET A 142 6.50 -2.72 -4.94
C MET A 142 7.38 -1.48 -4.69
N CYS A 143 8.68 -1.59 -4.95
CA CYS A 143 9.62 -0.48 -4.83
C CYS A 143 9.26 0.69 -5.79
N PRO A 144 9.49 1.95 -5.38
CA PRO A 144 9.43 3.09 -6.29
C PRO A 144 10.35 2.93 -7.50
N ASP A 145 9.96 3.49 -8.65
CA ASP A 145 10.81 3.55 -9.84
C ASP A 145 11.95 4.57 -9.63
N PHE A 146 13.17 4.19 -9.98
CA PHE A 146 14.36 5.04 -9.81
C PHE A 146 14.27 6.32 -10.63
N SER A 147 13.71 6.26 -11.84
CA SER A 147 13.53 7.43 -12.69
C SER A 147 12.57 8.46 -12.06
N GLU A 148 11.49 8.01 -11.42
CA GLU A 148 10.56 8.90 -10.71
C GLU A 148 11.20 9.51 -9.47
N VAL A 149 12.11 8.79 -8.79
CA VAL A 149 12.84 9.30 -7.62
C VAL A 149 13.87 10.37 -8.01
N GLU A 150 14.55 10.21 -9.13
CA GLU A 150 15.43 11.25 -9.68
C GLU A 150 14.66 12.50 -10.09
N GLU A 151 13.52 12.33 -10.77
CA GLU A 151 12.64 13.44 -11.14
C GLU A 151 12.11 14.15 -9.88
N ALA A 152 11.67 13.38 -8.87
CA ALA A 152 11.21 13.93 -7.59
C ALA A 152 12.30 14.77 -6.91
N ALA A 153 13.52 14.26 -6.85
CA ALA A 153 14.66 14.96 -6.30
C ALA A 153 14.94 16.28 -7.03
N ALA A 154 14.90 16.27 -8.37
CA ALA A 154 15.15 17.45 -9.19
C ALA A 154 14.04 18.52 -9.02
N ILE A 155 12.78 18.11 -9.02
CA ILE A 155 11.62 18.99 -8.84
C ILE A 155 11.65 19.64 -7.45
N LEU A 156 11.88 18.85 -6.40
CA LEU A 156 11.91 19.35 -5.03
C LEU A 156 13.11 20.28 -4.78
N ALA A 157 14.27 19.98 -5.36
CA ALA A 157 15.44 20.86 -5.32
C ALA A 157 15.12 22.22 -5.95
N ALA A 158 14.57 22.23 -7.17
CA ALA A 158 14.20 23.46 -7.87
C ALA A 158 13.07 24.23 -7.15
N ALA A 159 12.12 23.53 -6.56
CA ALA A 159 11.07 24.14 -5.74
C ALA A 159 11.67 24.83 -4.50
N GLN A 160 12.62 24.18 -3.80
CA GLN A 160 13.31 24.77 -2.66
C GLN A 160 14.13 26.00 -3.08
N ASP A 161 14.81 25.96 -4.22
CA ASP A 161 15.55 27.10 -4.79
C ASP A 161 14.66 28.29 -5.18
N CYS A 162 13.35 28.04 -5.36
CA CYS A 162 12.34 29.05 -5.68
C CYS A 162 11.42 29.37 -4.49
N ASP A 163 11.88 29.16 -3.26
CA ASP A 163 11.12 29.42 -2.02
C ASP A 163 9.73 28.75 -2.00
N TRP A 164 9.63 27.56 -2.59
CA TRP A 164 8.38 26.79 -2.79
C TRP A 164 7.30 27.55 -3.56
N GLY A 165 7.71 28.47 -4.42
CA GLY A 165 6.89 29.07 -5.48
C GLY A 165 6.78 28.14 -6.70
N PRO A 166 5.87 28.44 -7.65
CA PRO A 166 5.67 27.61 -8.84
C PRO A 166 6.91 27.57 -9.73
N ILE A 167 7.24 26.39 -10.25
CA ILE A 167 8.38 26.18 -11.16
C ILE A 167 7.92 25.55 -12.47
N GLN A 168 8.77 25.65 -13.50
CA GLN A 168 8.64 24.85 -14.71
C GLN A 168 9.75 23.79 -14.75
N HIS A 169 9.37 22.53 -14.94
CA HIS A 169 10.31 21.40 -15.10
C HIS A 169 9.91 20.59 -16.34
N HIS A 170 10.84 20.38 -17.28
CA HIS A 170 10.59 19.73 -18.58
C HIS A 170 9.31 20.20 -19.31
N GLY A 171 9.05 21.50 -19.28
CA GLY A 171 7.89 22.10 -19.94
C GLY A 171 6.56 22.01 -19.16
N ARG A 172 6.54 21.38 -17.97
CA ARG A 172 5.37 21.23 -17.12
C ARG A 172 5.42 22.17 -15.91
N LEU A 173 4.26 22.71 -15.52
CA LEU A 173 4.10 23.51 -14.31
C LEU A 173 4.07 22.59 -13.08
N HIS A 174 4.86 22.92 -12.07
CA HIS A 174 4.81 22.29 -10.76
C HIS A 174 4.60 23.34 -9.67
N ASP A 175 3.81 22.99 -8.67
CA ASP A 175 3.48 23.82 -7.53
C ASP A 175 3.36 22.95 -6.26
N ARG A 176 2.90 23.56 -5.17
CA ARG A 176 2.76 22.85 -3.88
C ARG A 176 1.87 21.62 -3.94
N ALA A 177 0.92 21.52 -4.86
CA ALA A 177 0.08 20.34 -5.00
C ALA A 177 0.91 19.16 -5.55
N SER A 178 1.70 19.38 -6.59
CA SER A 178 2.57 18.32 -7.13
C SER A 178 3.81 18.07 -6.26
N TYR A 179 4.35 19.08 -5.56
CA TYR A 179 5.47 18.87 -4.62
C TYR A 179 5.13 17.87 -3.52
N ARG A 180 3.89 17.83 -3.03
CA ARG A 180 3.46 16.84 -2.03
C ARG A 180 3.63 15.40 -2.54
N TYR A 181 3.24 15.14 -3.80
CA TYR A 181 3.43 13.84 -4.43
C TYR A 181 4.92 13.45 -4.50
N TYR A 182 5.76 14.34 -5.03
CA TYR A 182 7.20 14.07 -5.17
C TYR A 182 7.89 13.94 -3.81
N TRP A 183 7.44 14.68 -2.79
CA TRP A 183 7.94 14.53 -1.42
C TRP A 183 7.61 13.16 -0.84
N GLU A 184 6.36 12.72 -0.93
CA GLU A 184 5.94 11.41 -0.44
C GLU A 184 6.67 10.27 -1.16
N LEU A 185 6.88 10.42 -2.48
CA LEU A 185 7.67 9.48 -3.28
C LEU A 185 9.13 9.41 -2.81
N LEU A 186 9.79 10.56 -2.67
CA LEU A 186 11.19 10.65 -2.25
C LEU A 186 11.41 10.14 -0.82
N ALA A 187 10.51 10.48 0.10
CA ALA A 187 10.52 9.99 1.48
C ALA A 187 10.32 8.47 1.54
N ARG A 188 9.43 7.92 0.69
CA ARG A 188 9.22 6.47 0.60
C ARG A 188 10.44 5.76 0.03
N ALA A 189 11.05 6.27 -1.03
CA ALA A 189 12.27 5.72 -1.59
C ALA A 189 13.39 5.60 -0.54
N ARG A 190 13.55 6.63 0.31
CA ARG A 190 14.46 6.54 1.47
C ARG A 190 14.06 5.41 2.43
N ALA A 191 12.79 5.34 2.81
CA ALA A 191 12.30 4.37 3.77
C ALA A 191 12.45 2.91 3.29
N THR A 192 12.39 2.68 1.98
CA THR A 192 12.59 1.36 1.36
C THR A 192 14.06 1.03 1.07
N GLY A 193 15.01 1.85 1.54
CA GLY A 193 16.45 1.60 1.38
C GLY A 193 16.97 1.87 -0.03
N MET A 194 16.22 2.58 -0.86
CA MET A 194 16.64 2.97 -2.20
C MET A 194 17.75 4.01 -2.11
N GLN A 195 18.76 3.89 -2.98
CA GLN A 195 19.79 4.93 -3.06
C GLN A 195 19.20 6.20 -3.64
N LEU A 196 19.31 7.29 -2.88
CA LEU A 196 18.87 8.61 -3.30
C LEU A 196 20.03 9.40 -3.93
N PRO A 197 19.76 10.32 -4.87
CA PRO A 197 20.76 11.29 -5.31
C PRO A 197 21.37 12.03 -4.12
N GLU A 198 22.71 12.11 -4.07
CA GLU A 198 23.43 12.65 -2.91
C GLU A 198 22.98 14.06 -2.52
N ALA A 199 22.72 14.91 -3.52
CA ALA A 199 22.22 16.27 -3.31
C ALA A 199 20.85 16.29 -2.59
N ALA A 200 19.94 15.39 -2.96
CA ALA A 200 18.63 15.28 -2.32
C ALA A 200 18.74 14.72 -0.89
N ARG A 201 19.64 13.74 -0.69
CA ARG A 201 19.94 13.20 0.64
C ARG A 201 20.42 14.28 1.59
N GLN A 202 21.38 15.11 1.16
CA GLN A 202 21.91 16.21 1.96
C GLN A 202 20.88 17.31 2.23
N ARG A 203 20.05 17.66 1.23
CA ARG A 203 19.05 18.73 1.35
C ARG A 203 17.91 18.41 2.30
N PHE A 204 17.40 17.18 2.24
CA PHE A 204 16.11 16.83 2.81
C PHE A 204 16.17 15.85 3.97
N PHE A 205 17.30 15.14 4.15
CA PHE A 205 17.39 14.01 5.06
C PHE A 205 18.68 13.96 5.90
N ALA A 206 19.50 15.01 5.84
CA ALA A 206 20.67 15.19 6.69
C ALA A 206 20.30 15.70 8.09
#